data_AF-A0ABD5SJ17-F1
#
_entry.id   AF-A0ABD5SJ17-F1
#
_cell.length_a   1.000
_cell.length_b   1.000
_cell.length_c   1.000
_cell.angle_alpha   90.00
_cell.angle_beta   90.00
_cell.angle_gamma   90.00
#
_symmetry.space_group_name_H-M   'P 1'
#
loop_
_entity.id
_entity.type
_entity.pdbx_description
1 polymer ?
#
loop_
_entity_poly.entity_id
_entity_poly.type
_entity_poly.pdbx_seq_one_letter_code
_entity_poly.pdbx_strand_id
1 'polypeptide(L)'
;IDAKTEAVARDEVELFAARRETAAEYNIGAAGQALEYLQGDDPVTVLRKEVAAEMADSFETAGEWLDDAPYGPHGTPPIVSTGNY
;
A
#
# COMPACT_ATOMS: atom_id res chain seq x y z
N ILE A 1 -41.61 -1.97 -9.81
CA ILE A 1 -40.39 -1.87 -8.97
C ILE A 1 -40.70 -0.79 -7.93
N ASP A 2 -40.51 -1.08 -6.65
CA ASP A 2 -40.90 -0.21 -5.53
C ASP A 2 -39.83 0.87 -5.25
N ALA A 3 -40.23 2.07 -4.86
CA ALA A 3 -39.32 3.21 -4.66
C ALA A 3 -38.25 2.94 -3.58
N LYS A 4 -38.55 2.11 -2.58
CA LYS A 4 -37.55 1.70 -1.58
C LYS A 4 -36.52 0.76 -2.17
N THR A 5 -36.92 -0.10 -3.11
CA THR A 5 -36.00 -1.03 -3.78
C THR A 5 -35.01 -0.27 -4.65
N GLU A 6 -35.45 0.79 -5.33
CA GLU A 6 -34.59 1.64 -6.15
C GLU A 6 -33.60 2.46 -5.29
N ALA A 7 -34.05 2.99 -4.14
CA ALA A 7 -33.17 3.68 -3.20
C ALA A 7 -32.07 2.75 -2.66
N VAL A 8 -32.44 1.57 -2.17
CA VAL A 8 -31.47 0.57 -1.68
C VAL A 8 -30.47 0.17 -2.77
N ALA A 9 -30.93 -0.01 -4.01
CA ALA A 9 -30.05 -0.36 -5.12
C ALA A 9 -29.01 0.74 -5.41
N ARG A 10 -29.41 2.02 -5.35
CA ARG A 10 -28.49 3.14 -5.52
C ARG A 10 -27.47 3.21 -4.38
N ASP A 11 -27.93 3.03 -3.15
CA ASP A 11 -27.06 3.15 -1.97
C ASP A 11 -25.99 2.04 -1.93
N GLU A 12 -26.33 0.81 -2.37
CA GLU A 12 -25.36 -0.28 -2.50
C GLU A 12 -24.29 0.00 -3.58
N VAL A 13 -24.69 0.66 -4.68
CA VAL A 13 -23.74 1.09 -5.73
C VAL A 13 -22.80 2.17 -5.20
N GLU A 14 -23.32 3.15 -4.47
CA GLU A 14 -22.51 4.20 -3.84
C GLU A 14 -21.54 3.62 -2.80
N LEU A 15 -22.01 2.68 -1.98
CA LEU A 15 -21.18 2.00 -0.99
C LEU A 15 -20.08 1.14 -1.64
N PHE A 16 -20.38 0.46 -2.74
CA PHE A 16 -19.37 -0.25 -3.51
C PHE A 16 -18.34 0.70 -4.13
N ALA A 17 -18.78 1.82 -4.69
CA ALA A 17 -17.89 2.83 -5.25
C ALA A 17 -16.93 3.40 -4.19
N ALA A 18 -17.45 3.75 -3.01
CA ALA A 18 -16.65 4.23 -1.88
C ALA A 18 -15.60 3.19 -1.43
N ARG A 19 -15.98 1.91 -1.31
CA ARG A 19 -15.03 0.83 -0.97
C ARG A 19 -13.92 0.70 -2.01
N ARG A 20 -14.27 0.78 -3.30
CA ARG A 20 -13.30 0.67 -4.40
C ARG A 20 -12.33 1.86 -4.40
N GLU A 21 -12.83 3.07 -4.18
CA GLU A 21 -12.02 4.28 -4.10
C GLU A 21 -11.01 4.21 -2.96
N THR A 22 -11.46 3.89 -1.74
CA THR A 22 -10.57 3.73 -0.58
C THR A 22 -9.51 2.65 -0.79
N ALA A 23 -9.87 1.52 -1.40
CA ALA A 23 -8.91 0.48 -1.74
C ALA A 23 -7.88 0.96 -2.79
N ALA A 24 -8.31 1.75 -3.77
CA ALA A 24 -7.42 2.31 -4.78
C ALA A 24 -6.42 3.31 -4.18
N GLU A 25 -6.87 4.23 -3.32
CA GLU A 25 -6.01 5.18 -2.61
C GLU A 25 -4.97 4.46 -1.74
N TYR A 26 -5.39 3.41 -1.02
CA TYR A 26 -4.50 2.58 -0.23
C TYR A 26 -3.43 1.92 -1.11
N ASN A 27 -3.84 1.32 -2.24
CA ASN A 27 -2.91 0.67 -3.17
C ASN A 27 -1.92 1.68 -3.78
N ILE A 28 -2.38 2.89 -4.11
CA ILE A 28 -1.51 3.96 -4.62
C ILE A 28 -0.49 4.36 -3.56
N GLY A 29 -0.92 4.56 -2.30
CA GLY A 29 -0.01 4.89 -1.20
C GLY A 29 0.98 3.78 -0.88
N ALA A 30 0.54 2.52 -0.97
CA ALA A 30 1.39 1.34 -0.81
C ALA A 30 2.45 1.25 -1.91
N ALA A 31 2.03 1.40 -3.17
CA ALA A 31 2.93 1.41 -4.31
C ALA A 31 3.90 2.59 -4.26
N GLY A 32 3.45 3.77 -3.84
CA GLY A 32 4.29 4.95 -3.66
C GLY A 32 5.40 4.73 -2.64
N GLN A 33 5.09 4.14 -1.48
CA GLN A 33 6.10 3.78 -0.48
C GLN A 33 7.11 2.76 -1.00
N ALA A 34 6.63 1.74 -1.73
CA ALA A 34 7.52 0.75 -2.33
C ALA A 34 8.43 1.37 -3.40
N LEU A 35 7.92 2.28 -4.23
CA LEU A 35 8.69 3.00 -5.25
C LEU A 35 9.69 3.98 -4.64
N GLU A 36 9.32 4.74 -3.61
CA GLU A 36 10.24 5.62 -2.88
C GLU A 36 11.41 4.82 -2.32
N TYR A 37 11.16 3.61 -1.81
CA TYR A 37 12.26 2.77 -1.38
C TYR A 37 13.08 2.27 -2.59
N LEU A 38 12.47 1.75 -3.66
CA LEU A 38 13.21 1.20 -4.81
C LEU A 38 14.01 2.26 -5.60
N GLN A 39 13.44 3.44 -5.77
CA GLN A 39 13.88 4.47 -6.72
C GLN A 39 14.10 5.84 -6.07
N GLY A 40 13.80 6.01 -4.78
CA GLY A 40 13.98 7.28 -4.09
C GLY A 40 15.45 7.65 -3.98
N ASP A 41 15.72 8.94 -4.17
CA ASP A 41 17.05 9.52 -4.22
C ASP A 41 17.55 9.99 -2.84
N ASP A 42 16.97 9.52 -1.74
CA ASP A 42 17.44 9.86 -0.40
C ASP A 42 18.91 9.41 -0.23
N PRO A 43 19.86 10.35 -0.09
CA PRO A 43 21.29 10.01 -0.16
C PRO A 43 21.74 9.06 0.94
N VAL A 44 21.09 9.12 2.11
CA VAL A 44 21.41 8.25 3.25
C VAL A 44 20.96 6.82 2.97
N THR A 45 19.77 6.65 2.42
CA THR A 45 19.21 5.34 2.05
C THR A 45 20.01 4.71 0.92
N VAL A 46 20.36 5.47 -0.12
CA VAL A 46 21.21 4.99 -1.22
C VAL A 46 22.57 4.52 -0.70
N LEU A 47 23.25 5.33 0.12
CA LEU A 47 24.56 4.96 0.68
C LEU A 47 24.48 3.68 1.54
N ARG A 48 23.42 3.54 2.36
CA ARG A 48 23.23 2.32 3.16
C ARG A 48 23.05 1.07 2.30
N LYS A 49 22.32 1.18 1.18
CA LYS A 49 22.16 0.08 0.22
C LYS A 49 23.46 -0.31 -0.44
N GLU A 50 24.25 0.66 -0.88
CA GLU A 50 25.54 0.40 -1.52
C GLU A 50 26.51 -0.30 -0.55
N VAL A 51 26.60 0.20 0.69
CA VAL A 51 27.43 -0.43 1.73
C VAL A 51 26.92 -1.83 2.07
N ALA A 52 25.62 -2.01 2.26
CA ALA A 52 25.05 -3.33 2.54
C ALA A 52 25.31 -4.31 1.38
N ALA A 53 25.20 -3.87 0.13
CA ALA A 53 25.46 -4.69 -1.04
C ALA A 53 26.94 -5.10 -1.14
N GLU A 54 27.88 -4.19 -0.86
CA GLU A 54 29.32 -4.50 -0.81
C GLU A 54 29.64 -5.51 0.30
N MET A 55 28.92 -5.45 1.42
CA MET A 55 29.15 -6.32 2.58
C MET A 55 28.38 -7.65 2.52
N ALA A 56 27.37 -7.79 1.65
CA ALA A 56 26.49 -8.95 1.58
C ALA A 56 27.23 -10.26 1.25
N ASP A 57 28.30 -10.21 0.45
CA ASP A 57 29.11 -11.38 0.12
C ASP A 57 29.81 -11.99 1.35
N SER A 58 29.99 -11.22 2.42
CA SER A 58 30.70 -11.63 3.64
C SER A 58 29.84 -11.66 4.90
N PHE A 59 28.70 -10.96 4.91
CA PHE A 59 27.83 -10.83 6.09
C PHE A 59 26.38 -11.10 5.71
N GLU A 60 25.86 -12.24 6.16
CA GLU A 60 24.47 -12.67 5.93
C GLU A 60 23.45 -11.61 6.36
N THR A 61 23.67 -10.96 7.50
CA THR A 61 22.79 -9.88 8.00
C THR A 61 22.74 -8.66 7.08
N ALA A 62 23.77 -8.40 6.27
CA ALA A 62 23.74 -7.31 5.29
C ALA A 62 22.89 -7.67 4.08
N GLY A 63 22.91 -8.95 3.67
CA GLY A 63 21.98 -9.49 2.68
C GLY A 63 20.54 -9.51 3.20
N GLU A 64 20.31 -9.99 4.43
CA GLU A 64 18.99 -9.98 5.07
C GLU A 64 18.42 -8.56 5.15
N TRP A 65 19.23 -7.56 5.47
CA TRP A 65 18.77 -6.16 5.50
C TRP A 65 18.32 -5.64 4.13
N LEU A 66 18.94 -6.11 3.04
CA LEU A 66 18.50 -5.79 1.68
C LEU A 66 17.21 -6.54 1.30
N ASP A 67 17.04 -7.77 1.80
CA ASP A 67 15.89 -8.63 1.52
C ASP A 67 14.64 -8.26 2.34
N ASP A 68 14.83 -7.85 3.60
CA ASP A 68 13.79 -7.40 4.55
C ASP A 68 13.18 -6.04 4.18
N ALA A 69 13.60 -5.45 3.05
CA ALA A 69 13.02 -4.24 2.52
C ALA A 69 11.48 -4.34 2.52
N PRO A 70 10.76 -3.47 3.26
CA PRO A 70 9.33 -3.56 3.37
C PRO A 70 8.72 -3.20 2.00
N TYR A 71 8.19 -4.19 1.29
CA TYR A 71 7.56 -4.05 -0.03
C TYR A 71 6.17 -3.39 0.06
N GLY A 72 6.08 -2.27 0.79
CA GLY A 72 4.83 -1.57 1.09
C GLY A 72 4.34 -1.76 2.53
N PRO A 73 3.21 -1.13 2.89
CA PRO A 73 2.65 -1.13 4.23
C PRO A 73 2.24 -2.54 4.68
N HIS A 74 2.60 -2.90 5.91
CA HIS A 74 2.30 -4.19 6.53
C HIS A 74 0.86 -4.29 7.11
N GLY A 75 0.05 -3.25 6.94
CA GLY A 75 -1.32 -3.17 7.45
C GLY A 75 -2.37 -3.64 6.42
N THR A 76 -3.61 -3.76 6.84
CA THR A 76 -4.75 -3.92 5.91
C THR A 76 -5.35 -2.57 5.54
N PRO A 77 -5.89 -2.41 4.32
CA PRO A 77 -6.64 -1.22 3.95
C PRO A 77 -7.79 -0.94 4.93
N PRO A 78 -8.14 0.34 5.18
CA PRO A 78 -9.29 0.67 6.02
C PRO A 78 -10.59 0.15 5.39
N ILE A 79 -11.46 -0.45 6.21
CA ILE A 79 -12.76 -0.98 5.77
C ILE A 79 -13.79 0.14 5.80
N VAL A 80 -14.34 0.49 4.63
CA VAL A 80 -15.51 1.38 4.54
C VAL A 80 -16.77 0.55 4.87
N SER A 81 -17.32 0.78 6.07
CA SER A 81 -18.42 -0.01 6.63
C SER A 81 -19.80 0.63 6.51
N THR A 82 -19.92 1.93 6.27
CA THR A 82 -21.20 2.66 6.27
C THR A 82 -21.61 3.16 4.88
N GLY A 83 -22.73 2.66 4.39
CA GLY A 83 -23.63 3.40 3.50
C GLY A 83 -24.68 4.10 4.34
N ASN A 84 -25.15 5.27 3.93
CA ASN A 84 -26.19 5.99 4.66
C ASN A 84 -27.47 5.14 4.66
N TYR A 85 -27.88 4.64 5.83
CA TYR A 85 -29.18 4.02 6.07
C TYR A 85 -30.13 5.03 6.72
#